data_AF-A0A8S9WA99-F1
#
_entry.id   AF-A0A8S9WA99-F1
#
_cell.length_a   1.000
_cell.length_b   1.000
_cell.length_c   1.000
_cell.angle_alpha   90.00
_cell.angle_beta   90.00
_cell.angle_gamma   90.00
#
_symmetry.space_group_name_H-M   'P 1'
#
loop_
_entity.id
_entity.type
_entity.pdbx_description
1 polymer ?
#
loop_
_entity_poly.entity_id
_entity_poly.type
_entity_poly.pdbx_seq_one_letter_code
_entity_poly.pdbx_strand_id
1 'polypeptide(L)'
;MKAKNCVICNIRKGKRFCVKEKDYICSKCCGLIRDPQLCPNDCPYFGSLTEKKGQEELPIYKVLMTTPKGSRSIVVAREKENGNIQFISTLVDEWKMGLKDCFGSYDIPKKEFNRFVGMQPQYADANLDECKEKIKRGILIAETLGLKLPREFSKFKRILGDLDSIELTGSLYKCFDCGKADLTDAEVEAIKEVTLRDVAAGDCGTESETMLYFVCDGCKGKEECEGESNEERALAEAAKARRGRDKRSRYRRSRDRRLI
;
A
#
# COMPACT_ATOMS: atom_id res chain seq x y z
N MET A 1 4.09 -31.78 45.42
CA MET A 1 2.81 -31.93 44.68
C MET A 1 3.12 -32.36 43.25
N LYS A 2 2.45 -33.39 42.71
CA LYS A 2 2.62 -33.81 41.30
C LYS A 2 2.02 -32.72 40.39
N ALA A 3 2.77 -32.31 39.37
CA ALA A 3 2.27 -31.32 38.40
C ALA A 3 1.06 -31.89 37.65
N LYS A 4 -0.07 -31.17 37.64
CA LYS A 4 -1.27 -31.57 36.90
C LYS A 4 -1.01 -31.56 35.39
N ASN A 5 -1.61 -32.50 34.67
CA ASN A 5 -1.62 -32.48 33.21
C ASN A 5 -2.60 -31.41 32.71
N CYS A 6 -2.39 -30.95 31.47
CA CYS A 6 -3.22 -29.98 30.80
C CYS A 6 -4.62 -30.55 30.56
N VAL A 7 -5.67 -29.90 31.09
CA VAL A 7 -7.04 -30.39 30.99
C VAL A 7 -7.54 -30.58 29.55
N ILE A 8 -7.01 -29.79 28.60
CA ILE A 8 -7.42 -29.86 27.18
C ILE A 8 -6.83 -31.07 26.44
N CYS A 9 -5.57 -31.44 26.71
CA CYS A 9 -4.89 -32.44 25.90
C CYS A 9 -4.43 -33.67 26.68
N ASN A 10 -4.44 -33.63 28.02
CA ASN A 10 -3.98 -34.66 28.95
C ASN A 10 -2.56 -35.22 28.73
N ILE A 11 -1.82 -34.71 27.74
CA ILE A 11 -0.47 -35.15 27.35
C ILE A 11 0.61 -34.25 27.97
N ARG A 12 0.40 -32.93 27.90
CA ARG A 12 1.41 -31.94 28.33
C ARG A 12 1.14 -31.49 29.75
N LYS A 13 2.19 -31.08 30.48
CA LYS A 13 2.04 -30.47 31.81
C LYS A 13 1.23 -29.17 31.73
N GLY A 14 0.23 -29.04 32.61
CA GLY A 14 -0.53 -27.82 32.80
C GLY A 14 0.32 -26.79 33.53
N LYS A 15 0.71 -25.71 32.84
CA LYS A 15 1.59 -24.66 33.39
C LYS A 15 0.91 -23.29 33.52
N ARG A 16 -0.28 -23.13 32.96
CA ARG A 16 -1.04 -21.88 32.93
C ARG A 16 -2.44 -22.14 33.44
N PHE A 17 -2.91 -21.38 34.43
CA PHE A 17 -4.30 -21.47 34.84
C PHE A 17 -5.18 -20.73 33.83
N CYS A 18 -6.20 -21.40 33.28
CA CYS A 18 -7.13 -20.82 32.34
C CYS A 18 -8.44 -20.49 33.04
N VAL A 19 -8.87 -19.23 33.01
CA VAL A 19 -10.12 -18.79 33.63
C VAL A 19 -11.35 -19.45 32.97
N LYS A 20 -11.32 -19.60 31.64
CA LYS A 20 -12.40 -20.26 30.87
C LYS A 20 -12.56 -21.73 31.24
N GLU A 21 -11.46 -22.48 31.28
CA GLU A 21 -11.47 -23.92 31.59
C GLU A 21 -11.48 -24.22 33.09
N LYS A 22 -11.29 -23.19 33.93
CA LYS A 22 -11.16 -23.28 35.40
C LYS A 22 -10.12 -24.31 35.87
N ASP A 23 -9.09 -24.58 35.06
CA ASP A 23 -8.01 -25.52 35.37
C ASP A 23 -6.70 -25.17 34.64
N TYR A 24 -5.65 -25.94 34.89
CA TYR A 24 -4.34 -25.79 34.29
C TYR A 24 -4.29 -26.35 32.86
N ILE A 25 -3.82 -25.53 31.94
CA ILE A 25 -3.57 -25.87 30.54
C ILE A 25 -2.09 -25.71 30.16
N CYS A 26 -1.67 -26.35 29.08
CA CYS A 26 -0.33 -26.18 28.53
C CYS A 26 -0.26 -24.94 27.63
N SER A 27 0.96 -24.43 27.38
CA SER A 27 1.17 -23.26 26.52
C SER A 27 0.66 -23.44 25.10
N LYS A 28 0.71 -24.66 24.53
CA LYS A 28 0.23 -24.94 23.17
C LYS A 28 -1.29 -24.88 23.08
N CYS A 29 -2.00 -25.58 23.96
CA CYS A 29 -3.46 -25.51 24.02
C CYS A 29 -3.94 -24.08 24.32
N CYS A 30 -3.28 -23.38 25.26
CA CYS A 30 -3.53 -21.97 25.56
C CYS A 30 -3.34 -21.04 24.36
N GLY A 31 -2.47 -21.38 23.39
CA GLY A 31 -2.32 -20.61 22.15
C GLY A 31 -3.36 -20.95 21.09
N LEU A 32 -3.86 -22.20 21.08
CA LEU A 32 -4.85 -22.67 20.10
C LEU A 32 -6.27 -22.22 20.43
N ILE A 33 -6.65 -22.22 21.71
CA ILE A 33 -7.99 -21.80 22.15
C ILE A 33 -8.06 -20.32 22.55
N ARG A 34 -6.98 -19.57 22.30
CA ARG A 34 -6.89 -18.16 22.65
C ARG A 34 -7.78 -17.36 21.71
N ASP A 35 -8.75 -16.68 22.30
CA ASP A 35 -9.70 -15.86 21.56
C ASP A 35 -9.79 -14.49 22.25
N PRO A 36 -9.47 -13.39 21.53
CA PRO A 36 -9.59 -12.02 22.05
C PRO A 36 -10.97 -11.64 22.57
N GLN A 37 -12.04 -12.27 22.09
CA GLN A 37 -13.40 -11.99 22.55
C GLN A 37 -13.80 -12.79 23.80
N LEU A 38 -13.11 -13.89 24.09
CA LEU A 38 -13.47 -14.81 25.19
C LEU A 38 -12.43 -14.87 26.31
N CYS A 39 -11.20 -14.41 26.06
CA CYS A 39 -10.17 -14.32 27.08
C CYS A 39 -10.34 -13.02 27.88
N PRO A 40 -10.26 -13.06 29.22
CA PRO A 40 -10.39 -11.85 30.01
C PRO A 40 -9.18 -10.94 29.77
N ASN A 41 -9.42 -9.62 29.73
CA ASN A 41 -8.40 -8.61 29.40
C ASN A 41 -7.21 -8.60 30.37
N ASP A 42 -7.40 -9.10 31.59
CA ASP A 42 -6.38 -9.21 32.64
C ASP A 42 -5.60 -10.54 32.58
N CYS A 43 -5.85 -11.41 31.60
CA CYS A 43 -5.16 -12.68 31.51
C CYS A 43 -3.64 -12.44 31.29
N PRO A 44 -2.77 -12.91 32.20
CA PRO A 44 -1.32 -12.66 32.13
C PRO A 44 -0.67 -13.30 30.89
N TYR A 45 -1.38 -14.23 30.24
CA TYR A 45 -0.94 -14.89 29.02
C TYR A 45 -1.58 -14.31 27.77
N PHE A 46 -2.58 -13.44 27.90
CA PHE A 46 -3.20 -12.64 26.85
C PHE A 46 -2.39 -11.35 26.61
N GLY A 47 -1.88 -10.77 27.71
CA GLY A 47 -0.96 -9.62 27.79
C GLY A 47 0.19 -9.59 26.78
N SER A 48 0.72 -10.74 26.37
CA SER A 48 1.86 -10.85 25.45
C SER A 48 1.50 -10.72 23.97
N LEU A 49 0.21 -10.59 23.63
CA LEU A 49 -0.28 -10.26 22.28
C LEU A 49 -1.22 -9.06 22.25
N THR A 50 -1.81 -8.67 23.38
CA THR A 50 -2.48 -7.37 23.50
C THR A 50 -1.49 -6.25 23.24
N GLU A 51 -1.98 -5.26 22.53
CA GLU A 51 -1.20 -4.17 21.99
C GLU A 51 -0.42 -3.48 23.10
N LYS A 52 0.90 -3.34 22.91
CA LYS A 52 1.68 -2.35 23.66
C LYS A 52 1.11 -0.98 23.28
N LYS A 53 0.06 -0.55 23.99
CA LYS A 53 -0.33 0.86 24.08
C LYS A 53 0.85 1.58 24.72
N GLY A 54 1.42 2.55 24.00
CA GLY A 54 2.47 3.43 24.51
C GLY A 54 3.89 3.10 24.05
N GLN A 55 4.13 2.89 22.75
CA GLN A 55 5.39 3.42 22.20
C GLN A 55 5.12 4.88 21.84
N GLU A 56 5.94 5.80 22.34
CA GLU A 56 5.98 7.17 21.85
C GLU A 56 6.04 7.16 20.33
N GLU A 57 5.19 7.97 19.71
CA GLU A 57 5.13 8.05 18.25
C GLU A 57 6.45 8.65 17.75
N LEU A 58 7.33 7.78 17.24
CA LEU A 58 8.65 8.20 16.75
C LEU A 58 8.50 9.29 15.67
N PRO A 59 9.44 10.24 15.61
CA PRO A 59 9.36 11.34 14.66
C PRO A 59 9.30 10.82 13.21
N ILE A 60 8.42 11.45 12.41
CA ILE A 60 8.29 11.14 10.98
C ILE A 60 9.60 11.51 10.28
N TYR A 61 10.15 10.55 9.53
CA TYR A 61 11.30 10.77 8.66
C TYR A 61 10.88 11.08 7.23
N LYS A 62 10.06 10.20 6.63
CA LYS A 62 9.53 10.35 5.27
C LYS A 62 8.14 9.75 5.16
N VAL A 63 7.30 10.42 4.38
CA VAL A 63 6.01 9.91 3.93
C VAL A 63 5.99 10.06 2.42
N LEU A 64 5.85 8.93 1.71
CA LEU A 64 5.96 8.89 0.27
C LEU A 64 4.79 8.13 -0.32
N MET A 65 4.39 8.53 -1.52
CA MET A 65 3.35 7.86 -2.28
C MET A 65 3.71 7.88 -3.77
N THR A 66 3.42 6.80 -4.49
CA THR A 66 3.63 6.77 -5.94
C THR A 66 2.62 7.67 -6.65
N THR A 67 3.06 8.35 -7.71
CA THR A 67 2.21 9.28 -8.48
C THR A 67 1.19 8.63 -9.43
N PRO A 68 1.43 7.45 -10.04
CA PRO A 68 0.43 6.84 -10.91
C PRO A 68 -0.85 6.48 -10.16
N LYS A 69 -1.98 6.62 -10.87
CA LYS A 69 -3.32 6.30 -10.36
C LYS A 69 -3.58 4.79 -10.37
N GLY A 70 -4.65 4.38 -9.68
CA GLY A 70 -5.06 2.99 -9.58
C GLY A 70 -4.40 2.29 -8.41
N SER A 71 -3.20 1.75 -8.60
CA SER A 71 -2.44 1.12 -7.51
C SER A 71 -1.34 2.04 -7.00
N ARG A 72 -1.39 2.39 -5.71
CA ARG A 72 -0.39 3.24 -5.07
C ARG A 72 0.44 2.47 -4.06
N SER A 73 1.75 2.60 -4.17
CA SER A 73 2.64 2.25 -3.07
C SER A 73 2.77 3.46 -2.14
N ILE A 74 2.58 3.23 -0.85
CA ILE A 74 2.66 4.23 0.21
C ILE A 74 3.73 3.79 1.21
N VAL A 75 4.70 4.66 1.48
CA VAL A 75 5.77 4.42 2.47
C VAL A 75 5.64 5.42 3.61
N VAL A 76 5.58 4.92 4.84
CA VAL A 76 5.69 5.74 6.05
C VAL A 76 6.91 5.27 6.83
N ALA A 77 7.84 6.19 7.06
CA ALA A 77 9.09 5.94 7.75
C ALA A 77 9.25 6.89 8.94
N ARG A 78 9.74 6.35 10.06
CA ARG A 78 10.03 7.09 11.30
C ARG A 78 11.47 6.86 11.73
N GLU A 79 12.07 7.90 12.27
CA GLU A 79 13.46 7.88 12.74
C GLU A 79 13.50 7.48 14.22
N LYS A 80 14.38 6.53 14.55
CA LYS A 80 14.65 6.09 15.92
C LYS A 80 15.76 6.96 16.52
N GLU A 81 15.88 6.95 17.84
CA GLU A 81 16.94 7.67 18.57
C GLU A 81 18.36 7.29 18.12
N ASN A 82 18.57 6.03 17.71
CA ASN A 82 19.86 5.55 17.20
C ASN A 82 20.15 5.99 15.75
N GLY A 83 19.30 6.81 15.14
CA GLY A 83 19.42 7.28 13.75
C GLY A 83 19.01 6.25 12.69
N ASN A 84 18.61 5.03 13.09
CA ASN A 84 18.04 4.05 12.18
C ASN A 84 16.57 4.34 11.89
N ILE A 85 16.06 3.71 10.83
CA ILE A 85 14.69 3.89 10.35
C ILE A 85 13.87 2.65 10.65
N GLN A 86 12.65 2.87 11.13
CA GLN A 86 11.55 1.92 10.95
C GLN A 86 10.63 2.41 9.84
N PHE A 87 10.11 1.49 9.02
CA PHE A 87 9.19 1.86 7.95
C PHE A 87 8.19 0.75 7.65
N ILE A 88 7.09 1.15 7.03
CA ILE A 88 6.11 0.29 6.39
C ILE A 88 5.92 0.79 4.95
N SER A 89 5.84 -0.16 4.02
CA SER A 89 5.45 0.06 2.62
C SER A 89 4.18 -0.74 2.36
N THR A 90 3.11 -0.08 1.94
CA THR A 90 1.82 -0.71 1.60
C THR A 90 1.50 -0.49 0.14
N LEU A 91 1.04 -1.54 -0.56
CA LEU A 91 0.46 -1.43 -1.89
C LEU A 91 -1.06 -1.40 -1.76
N VAL A 92 -1.66 -0.26 -2.07
CA VAL A 92 -3.11 -0.05 -2.06
C VAL A 92 -3.60 0.04 -3.49
N ASP A 93 -4.43 -0.91 -3.88
CA ASP A 93 -5.25 -0.86 -5.07
C ASP A 93 -6.53 -0.07 -4.77
N GLU A 94 -6.57 1.18 -5.20
CA GLU A 94 -7.67 2.12 -4.91
C GLU A 94 -8.94 1.85 -5.74
N TRP A 95 -8.83 1.06 -6.80
CA TRP A 95 -9.83 0.93 -7.87
C TRP A 95 -10.48 -0.45 -7.90
N LYS A 96 -9.93 -1.43 -7.18
CA LYS A 96 -10.37 -2.83 -7.23
C LYS A 96 -10.21 -3.58 -5.90
N MET A 97 -8.99 -3.99 -5.53
CA MET A 97 -8.78 -4.96 -4.44
C MET A 97 -8.56 -4.36 -3.05
N GLY A 98 -8.28 -3.06 -2.93
CA GLY A 98 -7.91 -2.45 -1.66
C GLY A 98 -6.47 -2.77 -1.27
N LEU A 99 -6.21 -3.09 0.00
CA LEU A 99 -4.85 -3.36 0.49
C LEU A 99 -4.30 -4.70 -0.07
N LYS A 100 -3.48 -4.64 -1.11
CA LYS A 100 -2.92 -5.79 -1.83
C LYS A 100 -1.71 -6.41 -1.13
N ASP A 101 -0.76 -5.58 -0.72
CA ASP A 101 0.53 -6.05 -0.18
C ASP A 101 1.09 -5.09 0.88
N CYS A 102 1.97 -5.61 1.73
CA CYS A 102 2.66 -4.85 2.76
C CYS A 102 4.01 -5.48 3.09
N PHE A 103 5.03 -4.66 3.28
CA PHE A 103 6.28 -5.08 3.93
C PHE A 103 6.87 -3.93 4.74
N GLY A 104 7.95 -4.19 5.48
CA GLY A 104 8.58 -3.18 6.31
C GLY A 104 9.72 -3.71 7.15
N SER A 105 10.29 -2.82 7.96
CA SER A 105 11.28 -3.16 8.98
C SER A 105 11.16 -2.23 10.17
N TYR A 106 11.53 -2.71 11.36
CA TYR A 106 11.59 -1.88 12.58
C TYR A 106 12.98 -1.28 12.83
N ASP A 107 13.97 -1.70 12.06
CA ASP A 107 15.35 -1.24 12.26
C ASP A 107 16.17 -1.50 11.01
N ILE A 108 16.43 -0.46 10.23
CA ILE A 108 17.39 -0.48 9.13
C ILE A 108 18.25 0.78 9.14
N PRO A 109 19.51 0.71 8.69
CA PRO A 109 20.33 1.89 8.52
C PRO A 109 19.66 2.92 7.60
N LYS A 110 19.68 4.21 8.00
CA LYS A 110 19.09 5.32 7.21
C LYS A 110 19.60 5.37 5.77
N LYS A 111 20.88 5.06 5.54
CA LYS A 111 21.48 4.96 4.21
C LYS A 111 20.85 3.86 3.35
N GLU A 112 20.53 2.71 3.96
CA GLU A 112 19.89 1.60 3.26
C GLU A 112 18.45 1.94 2.89
N PHE A 113 17.70 2.54 3.81
CA PHE A 113 16.36 3.05 3.53
C PHE A 113 16.35 4.06 2.37
N ASN A 114 17.26 5.04 2.40
CA ASN A 114 17.35 6.06 1.35
C ASN A 114 17.74 5.46 0.00
N ARG A 115 18.57 4.41 -0.03
CA ARG A 115 18.86 3.67 -1.26
C ARG A 115 17.61 2.95 -1.78
N PHE A 116 16.87 2.28 -0.92
CA PHE A 116 15.62 1.60 -1.27
C PHE A 116 14.61 2.57 -1.91
N VAL A 117 14.37 3.72 -1.27
CA VAL A 117 13.48 4.76 -1.80
C VAL A 117 14.02 5.39 -3.08
N GLY A 118 15.31 5.71 -3.12
CA GLY A 118 15.93 6.37 -4.27
C GLY A 118 15.96 5.54 -5.56
N MET A 119 15.74 4.23 -5.47
CA MET A 119 15.60 3.34 -6.64
C MET A 119 14.20 3.40 -7.28
N GLN A 120 13.25 4.13 -6.68
CA GLN A 120 11.86 4.17 -7.09
C GLN A 120 11.47 5.61 -7.49
N PRO A 121 11.66 6.01 -8.76
CA PRO A 121 11.50 7.38 -9.21
C PRO A 121 10.05 7.88 -9.15
N GLN A 122 9.08 6.98 -8.96
CA GLN A 122 7.66 7.32 -8.90
C GLN A 122 7.22 7.84 -7.52
N TYR A 123 8.03 7.68 -6.48
CA TYR A 123 7.69 8.21 -5.16
C TYR A 123 7.80 9.74 -5.12
N ALA A 124 6.72 10.37 -4.70
CA ALA A 124 6.69 11.77 -4.31
C ALA A 124 6.44 11.90 -2.80
N ASP A 125 6.89 13.01 -2.21
CA ASP A 125 6.52 13.34 -0.83
C ASP A 125 4.99 13.49 -0.73
N ALA A 126 4.41 12.95 0.35
CA ALA A 126 2.97 12.88 0.55
C ALA A 126 2.56 13.29 1.97
N ASN A 127 1.30 13.65 2.13
CA ASN A 127 0.72 13.95 3.44
C ASN A 127 0.35 12.66 4.19
N LEU A 128 0.68 12.59 5.48
CA LEU A 128 0.42 11.39 6.28
C LEU A 128 -1.06 11.06 6.41
N ASP A 129 -1.93 12.04 6.62
CA ASP A 129 -3.36 11.83 6.80
C ASP A 129 -4.01 11.34 5.50
N GLU A 130 -3.60 11.90 4.35
CA GLU A 130 -4.01 11.39 3.04
C GLU A 130 -3.58 9.93 2.84
N CYS A 131 -2.33 9.60 3.19
CA CYS A 131 -1.83 8.23 3.13
C CYS A 131 -2.62 7.29 4.05
N LYS A 132 -2.94 7.72 5.27
CA LYS A 132 -3.75 6.95 6.22
C LYS A 132 -5.17 6.72 5.70
N GLU A 133 -5.80 7.74 5.11
CA GLU A 133 -7.14 7.62 4.51
C GLU A 133 -7.15 6.57 3.40
N LYS A 134 -6.16 6.61 2.50
CA LYS A 134 -6.02 5.63 1.42
C LYS A 134 -5.79 4.21 1.94
N ILE A 135 -4.91 4.04 2.92
CA ILE A 135 -4.66 2.75 3.54
C ILE A 135 -5.93 2.23 4.23
N LYS A 136 -6.62 3.07 5.02
CA LYS A 136 -7.84 2.68 5.72
C LYS A 136 -8.95 2.31 4.75
N ARG A 137 -9.11 3.06 3.65
CA ARG A 137 -10.05 2.72 2.58
C ARG A 137 -9.68 1.41 1.89
N GLY A 138 -8.40 1.18 1.64
CA GLY A 138 -7.89 -0.09 1.12
C GLY A 138 -8.19 -1.29 2.03
N ILE A 139 -8.08 -1.11 3.35
CA ILE A 139 -8.47 -2.13 4.33
C ILE A 139 -9.98 -2.40 4.22
N LEU A 140 -10.79 -1.34 4.23
CA LEU A 140 -12.25 -1.45 4.13
C LEU A 140 -12.68 -2.19 2.86
N ILE A 141 -12.07 -1.89 1.71
CA ILE A 141 -12.31 -2.58 0.44
C ILE A 141 -12.01 -4.08 0.58
N ALA A 142 -10.81 -4.42 1.03
CA ALA A 142 -10.38 -5.81 1.17
C ALA A 142 -11.31 -6.59 2.12
N GLU A 143 -11.67 -6.01 3.26
CA GLU A 143 -12.59 -6.62 4.24
C GLU A 143 -14.00 -6.78 3.68
N THR A 144 -14.52 -5.77 2.97
CA THR A 144 -15.85 -5.81 2.33
C THR A 144 -15.94 -6.92 1.30
N LEU A 145 -14.85 -7.18 0.57
CA LEU A 145 -14.74 -8.26 -0.41
C LEU A 145 -14.41 -9.63 0.22
N GLY A 146 -14.19 -9.71 1.53
CA GLY A 146 -13.77 -10.93 2.21
C GLY A 146 -12.34 -11.38 1.87
N LEU A 147 -11.49 -10.47 1.38
CA LEU A 147 -10.09 -10.73 1.09
C LEU A 147 -9.25 -10.68 2.36
N LYS A 148 -8.19 -11.50 2.40
CA LYS A 148 -7.27 -11.53 3.54
C LYS A 148 -6.27 -10.38 3.42
N LEU A 149 -6.15 -9.59 4.48
CA LEU A 149 -5.09 -8.60 4.58
C LEU A 149 -3.71 -9.29 4.63
N PRO A 150 -2.65 -8.65 4.08
CA PRO A 150 -1.28 -9.15 4.17
C PRO A 150 -0.86 -9.38 5.62
N ARG A 151 -0.18 -10.50 5.92
CA ARG A 151 0.21 -10.85 7.30
C ARG A 151 1.16 -9.80 7.89
N GLU A 152 2.04 -9.31 7.05
CA GLU A 152 3.02 -8.26 7.31
C GLU A 152 2.35 -6.95 7.72
N PHE A 153 1.14 -6.67 7.22
CA PHE A 153 0.41 -5.47 7.63
C PHE A 153 0.11 -5.49 9.13
N SER A 154 -0.35 -6.62 9.67
CA SER A 154 -0.61 -6.73 11.12
C SER A 154 0.66 -6.53 11.97
N LYS A 155 1.83 -6.87 11.43
CA LYS A 155 3.12 -6.62 12.06
C LYS A 155 3.43 -5.12 12.03
N PHE A 156 3.47 -4.51 10.85
CA PHE A 156 4.01 -3.17 10.69
C PHE A 156 3.01 -2.02 10.87
N LYS A 157 1.69 -2.28 10.90
CA LYS A 157 0.63 -1.24 10.91
C LYS A 157 0.81 -0.16 11.98
N ARG A 158 1.44 -0.48 13.11
CA ARG A 158 1.69 0.49 14.19
C ARG A 158 2.63 1.63 13.78
N ILE A 159 3.45 1.44 12.75
CA ILE A 159 4.32 2.51 12.20
C ILE A 159 3.47 3.63 11.59
N LEU A 160 2.26 3.32 11.12
CA LEU A 160 1.32 4.31 10.61
C LEU A 160 0.78 5.22 11.73
N GLY A 161 0.87 4.81 13.00
CA GLY A 161 0.19 5.46 14.11
C GLY A 161 -1.27 5.03 14.20
N ASP A 162 -2.10 5.86 14.81
CA ASP A 162 -3.53 5.59 14.92
C ASP A 162 -4.23 5.71 13.56
N LEU A 163 -4.88 4.62 13.15
CA LEU A 163 -5.77 4.57 11.97
C LEU A 163 -7.24 4.59 12.40
N ASP A 164 -7.57 4.25 13.64
CA ASP A 164 -8.96 4.11 14.08
C ASP A 164 -9.67 5.47 14.10
N SER A 165 -8.93 6.55 14.39
CA SER A 165 -9.40 7.94 14.32
C SER A 165 -9.72 8.48 12.92
N ILE A 166 -9.33 7.78 11.84
CA ILE A 166 -9.59 8.26 10.47
C ILE A 166 -11.02 7.93 10.07
N GLU A 167 -11.89 8.91 9.90
CA GLU A 167 -13.25 8.67 9.42
C GLU A 167 -13.29 8.58 7.89
N LEU A 168 -13.84 7.49 7.37
CA LEU A 168 -14.06 7.33 5.92
C LEU A 168 -15.49 7.74 5.58
N THR A 169 -15.64 8.56 4.56
CA THR A 169 -16.94 9.02 4.06
C THR A 169 -17.15 8.68 2.58
N GLY A 170 -18.42 8.65 2.17
CA GLY A 170 -18.85 8.40 0.79
C GLY A 170 -18.76 6.93 0.36
N SER A 171 -18.74 6.70 -0.96
CA SER A 171 -18.74 5.38 -1.58
C SER A 171 -17.46 4.60 -1.28
N LEU A 172 -17.53 3.27 -1.39
CA LEU A 172 -16.40 2.37 -1.13
C LEU A 172 -15.20 2.68 -2.03
N TYR A 173 -15.46 2.76 -3.34
CA TYR A 173 -14.52 3.18 -4.38
C TYR A 173 -14.75 4.64 -4.76
N LYS A 174 -13.72 5.31 -5.24
CA LYS A 174 -13.78 6.70 -5.71
C LYS A 174 -13.47 6.77 -7.20
N CYS A 175 -13.81 7.89 -7.83
CA CYS A 175 -13.44 8.19 -9.21
C CYS A 175 -11.96 7.91 -9.46
N PHE A 176 -11.67 7.09 -10.48
CA PHE A 176 -10.32 6.68 -10.85
C PHE A 176 -9.39 7.88 -11.13
N ASP A 177 -9.94 8.94 -11.73
CA ASP A 177 -9.16 10.09 -12.13
C ASP A 177 -8.82 11.06 -11.01
N CYS A 178 -9.83 11.54 -10.29
CA CYS A 178 -9.61 12.55 -9.26
C CYS A 178 -9.32 11.95 -7.89
N GLY A 179 -9.64 10.66 -7.69
CA GLY A 179 -9.51 9.96 -6.41
C GLY A 179 -10.43 10.49 -5.30
N LYS A 180 -11.41 11.36 -5.63
CA LYS A 180 -12.20 12.13 -4.64
C LYS A 180 -13.70 11.91 -4.77
N ALA A 181 -14.23 11.99 -5.99
CA ALA A 181 -15.67 11.91 -6.22
C ALA A 181 -16.19 10.50 -5.91
N ASP A 182 -17.37 10.45 -5.31
CA ASP A 182 -18.09 9.20 -5.05
C ASP A 182 -18.53 8.54 -6.35
N LEU A 183 -18.52 7.21 -6.33
CA LEU A 183 -19.12 6.38 -7.36
C LEU A 183 -20.52 5.97 -6.93
N THR A 184 -21.39 5.72 -7.90
CA THR A 184 -22.74 5.22 -7.65
C THR A 184 -22.70 3.78 -7.12
N ASP A 185 -23.76 3.36 -6.43
CA ASP A 185 -23.85 1.98 -5.92
C ASP A 185 -23.75 0.94 -7.04
N ALA A 186 -24.32 1.22 -8.21
CA ALA A 186 -24.23 0.32 -9.37
C ALA A 186 -22.79 0.15 -9.87
N GLU A 187 -22.01 1.22 -9.91
CA GLU A 187 -20.58 1.17 -10.27
C GLU A 187 -19.77 0.43 -9.20
N VAL A 188 -20.05 0.68 -7.93
CA VAL A 188 -19.41 -0.01 -6.81
C VAL A 188 -19.69 -1.53 -6.86
N GLU A 189 -20.93 -1.95 -7.08
CA GLU A 189 -21.26 -3.37 -7.21
C GLU A 189 -20.59 -4.01 -8.43
N ALA A 190 -20.54 -3.31 -9.57
CA ALA A 190 -19.83 -3.81 -10.75
C ALA A 190 -18.33 -4.05 -10.49
N ILE A 191 -17.67 -3.14 -9.76
CA ILE A 191 -16.27 -3.33 -9.34
C ILE A 191 -16.14 -4.57 -8.45
N LYS A 192 -17.02 -4.73 -7.46
CA LYS A 192 -16.97 -5.89 -6.55
C LYS A 192 -17.12 -7.21 -7.29
N GLU A 193 -18.11 -7.31 -8.18
CA GLU A 193 -18.38 -8.53 -8.95
C GLU A 193 -17.17 -8.95 -9.80
N VAL A 194 -16.59 -8.01 -10.55
CA VAL A 194 -15.40 -8.27 -11.37
C VAL A 194 -14.20 -8.60 -10.49
N THR A 195 -14.04 -7.92 -9.36
CA THR A 195 -12.94 -8.21 -8.42
C THR A 195 -13.03 -9.63 -7.91
N LEU A 196 -14.20 -10.06 -7.42
CA LEU A 196 -14.39 -11.41 -6.89
C LEU A 196 -14.20 -12.49 -7.96
N ARG A 197 -14.66 -12.23 -9.18
CA ARG A 197 -14.44 -13.12 -10.32
C ARG A 197 -12.94 -13.29 -10.63
N ASP A 198 -12.21 -12.20 -10.75
CA ASP A 198 -10.79 -12.23 -11.08
C ASP A 198 -9.94 -12.82 -9.94
N VAL A 199 -10.33 -12.58 -8.68
CA VAL A 199 -9.73 -13.24 -7.52
C VAL A 199 -9.95 -14.76 -7.57
N ALA A 200 -11.17 -15.20 -7.90
CA ALA A 200 -11.48 -16.63 -8.01
C ALA A 200 -10.73 -17.30 -9.18
N ALA A 201 -10.50 -16.57 -10.26
CA ALA A 201 -9.72 -17.03 -11.41
C ALA A 201 -8.19 -17.01 -11.17
N GLY A 202 -7.73 -16.24 -10.19
CA GLY A 202 -6.29 -16.02 -9.94
C GLY A 202 -5.66 -14.99 -10.88
N ASP A 203 -6.48 -14.15 -11.52
CA ASP A 203 -6.05 -13.19 -12.54
C ASP A 203 -5.50 -11.89 -11.93
N CYS A 204 -5.88 -11.57 -10.70
CA CYS A 204 -5.44 -10.36 -10.00
C CYS A 204 -3.91 -10.26 -9.87
N GLY A 205 -3.33 -9.15 -10.33
CA GLY A 205 -1.89 -8.94 -10.37
C GLY A 205 -1.19 -9.60 -11.57
N THR A 206 -1.94 -10.15 -12.52
CA THR A 206 -1.43 -10.75 -13.76
C THR A 206 -1.83 -9.92 -14.99
N GLU A 207 -1.27 -10.25 -16.15
CA GLU A 207 -1.67 -9.64 -17.43
C GLU A 207 -3.13 -9.93 -17.81
N SER A 208 -3.76 -10.94 -17.18
CA SER A 208 -5.16 -11.30 -17.40
C SER A 208 -6.13 -10.54 -16.50
N GLU A 209 -5.63 -9.67 -15.61
CA GLU A 209 -6.46 -8.88 -14.70
C GLU A 209 -7.41 -7.96 -15.49
N THR A 210 -8.71 -8.04 -15.18
CA THR A 210 -9.71 -7.16 -15.79
C THR A 210 -9.51 -5.73 -15.30
N MET A 211 -9.33 -4.79 -16.22
CA MET A 211 -9.24 -3.36 -15.91
C MET A 211 -10.60 -2.67 -16.00
N LEU A 212 -11.06 -2.08 -14.89
CA LEU A 212 -12.28 -1.28 -14.80
C LEU A 212 -11.99 0.16 -14.38
N TYR A 213 -12.34 1.14 -15.22
CA TYR A 213 -12.15 2.56 -14.90
C TYR A 213 -13.51 3.27 -14.80
N PHE A 214 -13.89 3.64 -13.58
CA PHE A 214 -15.06 4.46 -13.33
C PHE A 214 -14.64 5.89 -13.05
N VAL A 215 -15.18 6.82 -13.83
CA VAL A 215 -14.79 8.24 -13.84
C VAL A 215 -16.04 9.08 -13.62
N CYS A 216 -15.98 10.03 -12.68
CA CYS A 216 -17.10 10.91 -12.39
C CYS A 216 -17.37 11.90 -13.54
N ASP A 217 -18.57 12.47 -13.59
CA ASP A 217 -18.97 13.39 -14.66
C ASP A 217 -18.06 14.63 -14.79
N GLY A 218 -17.49 15.11 -13.68
CA GLY A 218 -16.54 16.23 -13.70
C GLY A 218 -15.15 15.88 -14.27
N CYS A 219 -14.86 14.60 -14.46
CA CYS A 219 -13.65 14.10 -15.10
C CYS A 219 -13.93 13.54 -16.50
N LYS A 220 -15.17 13.10 -16.80
CA LYS A 220 -15.59 12.73 -18.16
C LYS A 220 -15.36 13.91 -19.12
N GLY A 221 -14.68 13.64 -20.24
CA GLY A 221 -14.39 14.65 -21.27
C GLY A 221 -13.17 15.53 -21.00
N LYS A 222 -12.42 15.30 -19.92
CA LYS A 222 -11.04 15.79 -19.80
C LYS A 222 -10.12 14.76 -20.47
N GLU A 223 -10.12 14.73 -21.80
CA GLU A 223 -9.10 13.99 -22.54
C GLU A 223 -7.70 14.49 -22.12
N GLU A 224 -6.77 13.54 -22.01
CA GLU A 224 -5.38 13.76 -21.65
C GLU A 224 -4.73 14.86 -22.51
N CYS A 225 -4.54 16.04 -21.93
CA CYS A 225 -3.56 17.01 -22.44
C CYS A 225 -2.19 16.74 -21.79
N GLU A 226 -1.68 15.51 -21.91
CA GLU A 226 -0.28 15.21 -21.62
C GLU A 226 0.28 14.26 -22.67
N GLY A 227 0.76 14.84 -23.77
CA GLY A 227 1.37 14.09 -24.85
C GLY A 227 2.08 14.99 -25.86
N GLU A 228 2.82 15.99 -25.38
CA GLU A 228 4.00 16.59 -26.03
C GLU A 228 4.48 17.72 -25.11
N SER A 229 5.52 17.46 -24.33
CA SER A 229 6.20 18.53 -23.61
C SER A 229 6.66 19.60 -24.60
N ASN A 230 6.54 20.88 -24.25
CA ASN A 230 7.07 21.98 -25.08
C ASN A 230 8.57 21.81 -25.38
N GLU A 231 9.30 21.03 -24.58
CA GLU A 231 10.70 20.65 -24.83
C GLU A 231 10.86 19.68 -26.02
N GLU A 232 10.01 18.65 -26.15
CA GLU A 232 10.06 17.74 -27.30
C GLU A 232 9.66 18.43 -28.61
N ARG A 233 8.67 19.32 -28.56
CA ARG A 233 8.28 20.14 -29.72
C ARG A 233 9.40 21.10 -30.13
N ALA A 234 10.07 21.72 -29.15
CA ALA A 234 11.25 22.58 -29.39
C ALA A 234 12.46 21.79 -29.92
N LEU A 235 12.69 20.57 -29.43
CA LEU A 235 13.75 19.67 -29.91
C LEU A 235 13.47 19.18 -31.33
N ALA A 236 12.22 18.85 -31.65
CA ALA A 236 11.79 18.45 -32.98
C ALA A 236 11.89 19.61 -34.00
N GLU A 237 11.53 20.83 -33.61
CA GLU A 237 11.72 22.03 -34.43
C GLU A 237 13.21 22.39 -34.61
N ALA A 238 14.02 22.29 -33.57
CA ALA A 238 15.47 22.49 -33.66
C ALA A 238 16.15 21.44 -34.56
N ALA A 239 15.69 20.18 -34.51
CA ALA A 239 16.17 19.11 -35.39
C ALA A 239 15.77 19.33 -36.86
N LYS A 240 14.55 19.82 -37.13
CA LYS A 240 14.11 20.21 -38.48
C LYS A 240 14.91 21.40 -39.02
N ALA A 241 15.20 22.41 -38.19
CA ALA A 241 16.04 23.56 -38.57
C ALA A 241 17.50 23.16 -38.90
N ARG A 242 18.06 22.20 -38.16
CA ARG A 242 19.41 21.65 -38.44
C ARG A 242 19.47 20.86 -39.75
N ARG A 243 18.45 20.03 -40.05
CA ARG A 243 18.35 19.31 -41.33
C ARG A 243 18.18 20.25 -42.54
N GLY A 244 17.56 21.41 -42.35
CA GLY A 244 17.45 22.47 -43.37
C GLY A 244 18.78 23.18 -43.68
N ARG A 245 19.62 23.43 -42.67
CA ARG A 245 20.96 24.03 -42.86
C ARG A 245 21.95 23.06 -43.54
N ASP A 246 21.88 21.78 -43.20
CA ASP A 246 22.83 20.79 -43.73
C ASP A 246 22.61 20.49 -45.23
N LYS A 247 21.35 20.59 -45.70
CA LYS A 247 21.03 20.53 -47.15
C LYS A 247 21.56 21.75 -47.94
N ARG A 248 21.51 22.97 -47.36
CA ARG A 248 22.09 24.18 -47.99
C ARG A 248 23.63 24.17 -47.98
N SER A 249 24.24 23.59 -46.96
CA SER A 249 25.70 23.37 -46.85
C SER A 249 26.22 22.41 -47.94
N ARG A 250 25.53 21.28 -48.17
CA ARG A 250 25.92 20.32 -49.21
C ARG A 250 25.72 20.85 -50.64
N TYR A 251 24.70 21.68 -50.89
CA TYR A 251 24.48 22.27 -52.21
C TYR A 251 25.52 23.33 -52.60
N ARG A 252 26.08 24.08 -51.62
CA ARG A 252 27.20 25.00 -51.88
C ARG A 252 28.51 24.25 -52.18
N ARG A 253 28.83 23.19 -51.44
CA ARG A 253 30.05 22.39 -51.68
C ARG A 253 30.05 21.60 -53.00
N SER A 254 28.87 21.29 -53.57
CA SER A 254 28.79 20.62 -54.88
C SER A 254 28.94 21.56 -56.08
N ARG A 255 28.80 22.88 -55.89
CA ARG A 255 29.00 23.88 -56.96
C ARG A 255 30.46 24.31 -57.10
N ASP A 256 31.21 24.39 -56.00
CA ASP A 256 32.63 24.79 -56.03
C ASP A 256 33.60 23.69 -56.47
N ARG A 257 33.13 22.44 -56.68
CA ARG A 257 33.94 21.32 -57.19
C ARG A 257 33.78 21.07 -58.71
N ARG A 258 33.09 21.95 -59.43
CA ARG A 258 32.84 21.81 -60.88
C ARG A 258 33.54 22.88 -61.75
N LEU A 259 34.44 23.66 -61.15
CA LEU A 259 35.30 24.64 -61.81
C LEU A 259 36.71 24.51 -61.23
N ILE A 260 37.47 23.52 -61.72
CA ILE A 260 38.93 23.44 -61.92
C ILE A 260 39.14 22.20 -62.80
#